data_AF-A0A2H5ZW32-F1
#
_entry.id   AF-A0A2H5ZW32-F1
#
_cell.length_a   1.000
_cell.length_b   1.000
_cell.length_c   1.000
_cell.angle_alpha   90.00
_cell.angle_beta   90.00
_cell.angle_gamma   90.00
#
_symmetry.space_group_name_H-M   'P 1'
#
loop_
_entity.id
_entity.type
_entity.pdbx_description
1 polymer ?
#
loop_
_entity_poly.entity_id
_entity_poly.type
_entity_poly.pdbx_seq_one_letter_code
_entity_poly.pdbx_strand_id
1 'polypeptide(L)'
;MLKVLADHREARSEVPRRLREMGVEVVETALPVGDYVLSPRVGVERKTASDFVAALVRKRFCKEISEAIKSDDVSSILEQLNSREISNKLIL
;
A
#
# COMPACT_ATOMS: atom_id res chain seq x y z
N MET A 1 16.52 -6.02 10.00
CA MET A 1 15.39 -6.92 9.72
C MET A 1 14.37 -6.13 8.89
N LEU A 2 13.88 -6.67 7.78
CA LEU A 2 12.90 -5.99 6.93
C LEU A 2 11.51 -6.10 7.58
N LYS A 3 10.82 -4.98 7.74
CA LYS A 3 9.49 -4.90 8.35
C LYS A 3 8.49 -4.29 7.38
N VAL A 4 7.32 -4.91 7.29
CA VAL A 4 6.20 -4.46 6.46
C VAL A 4 4.96 -4.40 7.32
N LEU A 5 4.23 -3.28 7.25
CA LEU A 5 2.87 -3.22 7.80
C LEU A 5 1.90 -3.69 6.72
N ALA A 6 1.01 -4.61 7.06
CA ALA A 6 -0.03 -5.09 6.16
C ALA A 6 -1.40 -4.73 6.74
N ASP A 7 -2.33 -4.28 5.88
CA ASP A 7 -3.70 -4.06 6.31
C ASP A 7 -4.36 -5.40 6.70
N HIS A 8 -5.17 -5.42 7.76
CA HIS A 8 -5.90 -6.64 8.16
C HIS A 8 -6.76 -7.25 7.03
N ARG A 9 -7.23 -6.44 6.07
CA ARG A 9 -7.97 -6.90 4.89
C ARG A 9 -7.13 -7.83 4.01
N GLU A 10 -5.81 -7.67 4.01
CA GLU A 10 -4.87 -8.46 3.22
C GLU A 10 -4.48 -9.80 3.86
N ALA A 11 -4.88 -10.07 5.11
CA ALA A 11 -4.65 -11.36 5.76
C ALA A 11 -5.26 -12.55 4.98
N ARG A 12 -6.25 -12.28 4.13
CA ARG A 12 -6.90 -13.28 3.26
C ARG A 12 -6.11 -13.60 1.99
N SER A 13 -5.08 -12.81 1.65
CA SER A 13 -4.22 -13.07 0.51
C SER A 13 -3.04 -13.95 0.90
N GLU A 14 -2.38 -14.57 -0.08
CA GLU A 14 -1.16 -15.34 0.18
C GLU A 14 0.08 -14.47 0.40
N VAL A 15 -0.02 -13.16 0.20
CA VAL A 15 1.13 -12.25 0.17
C VAL A 15 1.78 -12.10 1.56
N PRO A 16 1.04 -11.86 2.67
CA PRO A 16 1.64 -11.83 4.01
C PRO A 16 2.37 -13.12 4.37
N ARG A 17 1.81 -14.28 3.97
CA ARG A 17 2.45 -15.59 4.18
C ARG A 17 3.78 -15.69 3.44
N ARG A 18 3.80 -15.40 2.14
CA ARG A 18 5.02 -15.47 1.31
C ARG A 18 6.10 -14.49 1.81
N LEU A 19 5.72 -13.30 2.24
CA LEU A 19 6.67 -12.33 2.82
C LEU A 19 7.34 -12.87 4.09
N ARG A 20 6.57 -13.51 4.98
CA ARG A 20 7.13 -14.18 6.17
C ARG A 20 8.08 -15.32 5.82
N GLU A 21 7.73 -16.14 4.82
CA GLU A 21 8.59 -17.22 4.31
C GLU A 21 9.92 -16.70 3.74
N MET A 22 9.94 -15.46 3.23
CA MET A 22 11.13 -14.76 2.79
C MET A 22 11.91 -14.07 3.94
N GLY A 23 11.49 -14.23 5.19
CA GLY A 23 12.14 -13.66 6.37
C GLY A 23 11.78 -12.19 6.66
N VAL A 24 10.68 -11.68 6.08
CA VAL A 24 10.16 -10.34 6.37
C VAL A 24 9.26 -10.39 7.60
N GLU A 25 9.46 -9.45 8.54
CA GLU A 25 8.53 -9.22 9.65
C GLU A 25 7.27 -8.54 9.11
N VAL A 26 6.17 -9.28 9.01
CA VAL A 26 4.86 -8.73 8.60
C VAL A 26 4.02 -8.46 9.84
N VAL A 27 3.72 -7.18 10.08
CA VAL A 27 2.83 -6.73 11.16
C VAL A 27 1.49 -6.36 10.58
N GLU A 28 0.44 -7.09 10.99
CA GLU A 28 -0.92 -6.80 10.59
C GLU A 28 -1.50 -5.69 11.46
N THR A 29 -2.02 -4.64 10.82
CA THR A 29 -2.64 -3.49 11.49
C THR A 29 -3.77 -2.93 10.63
N ALA A 30 -4.69 -2.14 11.21
CA ALA A 30 -5.62 -1.35 10.41
C ALA A 30 -4.85 -0.18 9.78
N LEU A 31 -4.75 -0.15 8.45
CA LEU A 31 -4.12 0.97 7.75
C LEU A 31 -5.20 1.99 7.34
N PRO A 32 -4.94 3.30 7.52
CA PRO A 32 -5.88 4.32 7.08
C PRO A 32 -5.97 4.39 5.54
N VAL A 33 -4.88 4.06 4.84
CA VAL A 33 -4.80 4.00 3.37
C VAL A 33 -3.85 2.88 2.93
N GLY A 34 -4.10 2.29 1.77
CA GLY A 34 -3.23 1.26 1.18
C GLY A 34 -3.42 -0.14 1.75
N ASP A 35 -2.76 -1.10 1.12
CA ASP A 35 -2.75 -2.52 1.51
C ASP A 35 -1.47 -2.89 2.28
N TYR A 36 -0.34 -2.27 1.94
CA TYR A 36 0.93 -2.46 2.63
C TYR A 36 1.69 -1.14 2.79
N VAL A 37 2.42 -1.00 3.89
CA VAL A 37 3.42 0.06 4.10
C VAL A 37 4.79 -0.60 4.26
N LEU A 38 5.67 -0.36 3.29
CA LEU A 38 7.03 -0.90 3.28
C LEU A 38 8.02 0.01 4.02
N SER A 39 7.70 1.30 4.08
CA SER A 39 8.46 2.32 4.82
C SER A 39 7.58 3.56 5.00
N PRO A 40 7.98 4.54 5.83
CA PRO A 40 7.23 5.80 5.98
C PRO A 40 6.97 6.56 4.67
N ARG A 41 7.71 6.24 3.60
CA ARG A 41 7.60 6.90 2.29
C ARG A 41 6.99 6.02 1.19
N VAL A 42 6.76 4.74 1.47
CA VAL A 42 6.36 3.78 0.44
C VAL A 42 5.16 2.97 0.93
N GLY A 43 4.01 3.29 0.35
CA GLY A 43 2.80 2.48 0.42
C GLY A 43 2.60 1.68 -0.87
N VAL A 44 1.97 0.51 -0.76
CA VAL A 44 1.61 -0.38 -1.87
C VAL A 44 0.11 -0.62 -1.80
N GLU A 45 -0.53 -0.52 -2.96
CA GLU A 45 -1.90 -0.93 -3.20
C GLU A 45 -1.86 -2.19 -4.05
N ARG A 46 -2.46 -3.27 -3.57
CA ARG A 46 -2.49 -4.55 -4.25
C ARG A 46 -3.78 -4.66 -5.05
N LYS A 47 -3.66 -4.77 -6.37
CA LYS A 47 -4.81 -5.02 -7.25
C LYS A 47 -4.66 -6.38 -7.95
N THR A 48 -5.75 -7.14 -8.04
CA THR A 48 -5.72 -8.39 -8.82
C THR A 48 -5.55 -8.08 -10.30
N ALA A 49 -4.99 -9.01 -11.08
CA ALA A 49 -4.84 -8.83 -12.52
C ALA A 49 -6.20 -8.56 -13.21
N SER A 50 -7.26 -9.25 -12.79
CA SER A 50 -8.62 -9.02 -13.27
C SER A 50 -9.13 -7.62 -12.95
N ASP A 51 -8.93 -7.14 -11.71
CA ASP A 51 -9.37 -5.80 -11.31
C ASP A 51 -8.60 -4.71 -12.03
N PHE A 52 -7.30 -4.93 -12.26
CA PHE A 52 -6.45 -4.02 -13.00
C PHE A 52 -6.89 -3.90 -14.47
N VAL A 53 -7.05 -5.04 -15.16
CA VAL A 53 -7.54 -5.07 -16.55
C VAL A 53 -8.92 -4.42 -16.64
N ALA A 54 -9.81 -4.71 -15.70
CA ALA A 54 -11.14 -4.15 -15.68
C ALA A 54 -11.15 -2.62 -15.44
N ALA A 55 -10.23 -2.10 -14.61
CA ALA A 55 -10.07 -0.66 -14.40
C ALA A 55 -9.52 0.06 -15.64
N LEU A 56 -8.61 -0.60 -16.38
CA LEU A 56 -8.03 -0.09 -17.62
C LEU A 56 -9.10 -0.03 -18.73
N VAL A 57 -9.83 -1.12 -18.93
CA VAL A 57 -10.91 -1.22 -19.94
C VAL A 57 -12.00 -0.17 -19.68
N ARG A 58 -12.34 0.08 -18.41
CA ARG A 58 -13.36 1.07 -18.03
C ARG A 58 -12.84 2.52 -18.03
N LYS A 59 -11.58 2.78 -18.43
CA LYS A 59 -10.91 4.09 -18.35
C LYS A 59 -10.98 4.76 -16.97
N ARG A 60 -11.21 3.97 -15.91
CA ARG A 60 -11.35 4.47 -14.53
C ARG A 60 -10.03 4.45 -13.77
N PHE A 61 -9.04 3.74 -14.29
CA PHE A 61 -7.71 3.65 -13.70
C PHE A 61 -7.07 5.03 -13.41
N CYS A 62 -7.16 5.97 -14.36
CA CYS A 62 -6.62 7.32 -14.15
C CYS A 62 -7.29 8.08 -13.01
N LYS A 63 -8.60 7.87 -12.80
CA LYS A 63 -9.35 8.48 -11.71
C LYS A 63 -8.96 7.87 -10.37
N GLU A 64 -8.85 6.54 -10.30
CA GLU A 64 -8.43 5.81 -9.10
C GLU A 64 -7.01 6.23 -8.65
N ILE A 65 -6.07 6.35 -9.59
CA ILE A 65 -4.73 6.88 -9.30
C ILE A 65 -4.80 8.33 -8.81
N SER A 66 -5.60 9.18 -9.46
CA SER A 66 -5.72 10.59 -9.05
C SER A 66 -6.30 10.73 -7.64
N GLU A 67 -7.28 9.90 -7.28
CA GLU A 67 -7.86 9.85 -5.93
C GLU A 67 -6.86 9.29 -4.91
N ALA A 68 -6.10 8.25 -5.25
CA ALA A 68 -5.06 7.69 -4.39
C ALA A 68 -3.88 8.67 -4.15
N ILE A 69 -3.59 9.56 -5.10
CA ILE A 69 -2.61 10.66 -4.94
C ILE A 69 -3.20 11.81 -4.10
N LYS A 70 -4.53 12.01 -4.11
CA LYS A 70 -5.20 13.08 -3.36
C LYS A 70 -5.55 12.71 -1.93
N SER A 71 -5.84 11.43 -1.69
CA SER A 71 -6.06 10.84 -0.36
C SER A 71 -4.83 10.90 0.53
N ASP A 72 -3.68 11.30 -0.03
CA ASP A 72 -2.40 11.45 0.62
C ASP A 72 -2.35 12.69 1.54
N ASP A 73 -3.31 12.84 2.46
CA ASP A 73 -3.11 13.59 3.72
C ASP A 73 -2.17 12.78 4.65
N VAL A 74 -1.05 12.34 4.06
CA VAL A 74 0.06 11.62 4.69
C VAL A 74 0.71 12.51 5.76
N SER A 75 0.42 13.81 5.77
CA SER A 75 0.71 14.76 6.84
C SER A 75 0.29 14.24 8.22
N SER A 76 -0.91 13.65 8.36
CA SER A 76 -1.42 13.19 9.67
C SER A 76 -0.76 11.90 10.17
N ILE A 77 -0.24 11.05 9.26
CA ILE A 77 0.44 9.79 9.59
C ILE A 77 1.94 10.04 9.81
N LEU A 78 2.52 11.03 9.13
CA LEU A 78 3.94 11.40 9.26
C LEU A 78 4.25 12.29 10.45
N GLU A 79 3.31 13.07 10.95
CA GLU A 79 3.49 13.76 12.24
C GLU A 79 3.69 12.77 13.40
N GLN A 80 3.20 11.54 13.28
CA GLN A 80 3.47 10.46 14.24
C GLN A 80 4.78 9.69 13.99
N LEU A 81 5.39 9.80 12.80
CA LEU A 81 6.58 9.01 12.40
C LEU A 81 7.82 9.84 12.08
N ASN A 82 7.76 11.15 12.31
CA ASN A 82 8.85 12.09 12.49
C ASN A 82 9.97 12.08 11.42
N SER A 83 9.97 13.18 10.64
CA SER A 83 11.11 13.74 9.90
C SER A 83 11.58 13.00 8.63
N ARG A 84 11.05 13.47 7.49
CA ARG A 84 11.71 13.77 6.19
C ARG A 84 10.94 13.21 4.98
N GLU A 85 10.33 14.16 4.28
CA GLU A 85 9.94 14.25 2.86
C GLU A 85 9.57 12.96 2.10
N ILE A 86 8.32 12.97 1.64
CA ILE A 86 7.69 11.95 0.80
C ILE A 86 7.92 12.30 -0.66
N SER A 87 8.41 11.36 -1.46
CA SER A 87 8.02 11.29 -2.87
C SER A 87 8.31 9.92 -3.47
N ASN A 88 7.46 9.57 -4.44
CA ASN A 88 7.46 8.43 -5.38
C ASN A 88 6.54 7.25 -5.04
N LYS A 89 5.40 7.20 -5.76
CA LYS A 89 4.42 6.11 -5.86
C LYS A 89 4.48 5.51 -7.28
N LEU A 90 4.93 4.26 -7.42
CA LEU A 90 4.87 3.41 -8.63
C LEU A 90 5.44 2.00 -8.26
N ILE A 91 4.96 0.80 -8.66
CA ILE A 91 3.84 0.30 -9.49
C ILE A 91 3.68 -1.23 -9.25
N LEU A 92 2.49 -1.76 -9.57
CA LEU A 92 1.97 -3.15 -9.63
C LEU A 92 1.35 -3.73 -8.35
#